data_AF-A0A958VTH4-F1
#
_entry.id   AF-A0A958VTH4-F1
#
_cell.length_a   1.000
_cell.length_b   1.000
_cell.length_c   1.000
_cell.angle_alpha   90.00
_cell.angle_beta   90.00
_cell.angle_gamma   90.00
#
_symmetry.space_group_name_H-M   'P 1'
#
loop_
_entity.id
_entity.type
_entity.pdbx_description
1 polymer ?
#
loop_
_entity_poly.entity_id
_entity_poly.type
_entity_poly.pdbx_seq_one_letter_code
_entity_poly.pdbx_strand_id
1 'polypeptide(L)' 'MDKDPDPSDQKKPSQFNSYLKYSGLAVQLVVTIGVAGWLGYWLDKYLGLKFPLFILLFTMGTFAGVIYQLYRSLNK' A
#
# COMPACT_ATOMS: atom_id res chain seq x y z
N MET A 1 -27.90 -41.24 -26.00
CA MET A 1 -27.07 -40.23 -26.70
C MET A 1 -26.88 -39.08 -25.74
N ASP A 2 -25.95 -39.27 -24.81
CA ASP A 2 -25.47 -38.26 -23.89
C ASP A 2 -24.60 -37.25 -24.66
N LYS A 3 -24.93 -35.97 -24.54
CA LYS A 3 -23.95 -34.88 -24.64
C LYS A 3 -24.52 -33.65 -23.96
N ASP A 4 -24.12 -33.50 -22.71
CA ASP A 4 -24.29 -32.33 -21.85
C ASP A 4 -23.87 -31.01 -22.54
N PRO A 5 -24.42 -29.87 -22.13
CA PRO A 5 -23.95 -28.56 -22.58
C PRO A 5 -22.51 -28.31 -22.11
N ASP A 6 -21.63 -28.00 -23.06
CA ASP A 6 -20.21 -27.71 -22.88
C ASP A 6 -19.99 -26.56 -21.87
N PRO A 7 -19.28 -26.79 -20.75
CA PRO A 7 -18.89 -25.76 -19.80
C PRO A 7 -17.43 -25.38 -20.05
N SER A 8 -17.13 -24.71 -21.15
CA SER A 8 -15.79 -24.16 -21.37
C SER A 8 -15.81 -22.73 -21.90
N ASP A 9 -16.36 -21.87 -21.04
CA ASP A 9 -15.63 -20.74 -20.45
C ASP A 9 -14.21 -20.50 -21.03
N GLN A 10 -14.13 -19.79 -22.15
CA GLN A 10 -12.90 -19.14 -22.58
C GLN A 10 -13.22 -17.73 -23.07
N LYS A 11 -13.63 -16.87 -22.13
CA LYS A 11 -13.37 -15.43 -22.28
C LYS A 11 -11.86 -15.26 -22.35
N LYS A 12 -11.32 -15.21 -23.58
CA LYS A 12 -9.93 -14.85 -23.85
C LYS A 12 -9.58 -13.62 -23.00
N PRO A 13 -8.60 -13.68 -22.08
CA PRO A 13 -8.11 -12.49 -21.40
C PRO A 13 -7.21 -11.73 -22.38
N SER A 14 -7.80 -11.24 -23.48
CA SER A 14 -7.06 -10.53 -24.51
C SER A 14 -6.71 -9.15 -23.97
N GLN A 15 -5.47 -9.00 -23.50
CA GLN A 15 -4.56 -7.84 -23.56
C GLN A 15 -5.09 -6.42 -23.24
N PHE A 16 -6.29 -6.06 -23.67
CA PHE A 16 -7.07 -4.89 -23.26
C PHE A 16 -7.25 -4.78 -21.73
N ASN A 17 -7.41 -5.94 -21.07
CA ASN A 17 -7.56 -5.99 -19.62
C ASN A 17 -6.26 -5.60 -18.87
N SER A 18 -5.11 -5.73 -19.51
CA SER A 18 -3.84 -5.32 -18.92
C SER A 18 -3.73 -3.80 -18.88
N TYR A 19 -4.04 -3.09 -19.97
CA TYR A 19 -4.05 -1.62 -20.01
C TYR A 19 -5.07 -1.01 -19.02
N LEU A 20 -6.28 -1.58 -18.96
CA LEU A 20 -7.26 -1.17 -17.94
C LEU A 20 -6.75 -1.44 -16.52
N LYS A 21 -6.11 -2.59 -16.28
CA LYS A 21 -5.49 -2.89 -14.97
C LYS A 21 -4.39 -1.90 -14.62
N TYR A 22 -3.51 -1.55 -15.55
CA TYR A 22 -2.43 -0.58 -15.30
C TYR A 22 -2.99 0.83 -15.04
N SER A 23 -4.05 1.22 -15.75
CA SER A 23 -4.74 2.49 -15.49
C SER A 23 -5.38 2.50 -14.10
N GLY A 24 -6.04 1.41 -13.69
CA GLY A 24 -6.58 1.25 -12.33
C GLY A 24 -5.51 1.32 -11.25
N LEU A 25 -4.37 0.67 -11.47
CA LEU A 25 -3.21 0.73 -10.56
C LEU A 25 -2.61 2.14 -10.49
N ALA A 26 -2.52 2.85 -11.61
CA ALA A 26 -2.01 4.22 -11.64
C ALA A 26 -2.93 5.18 -10.89
N VAL A 27 -4.24 5.08 -11.10
CA VAL A 27 -5.25 5.85 -10.35
C VAL A 27 -5.17 5.50 -8.86
N GLN A 28 -5.05 4.22 -8.52
CA GLN A 28 -4.88 3.78 -7.14
C GLN A 28 -3.63 4.39 -6.49
N LEU A 29 -2.49 4.44 -7.20
CA LEU A 29 -1.27 5.08 -6.70
C LEU A 29 -1.45 6.58 -6.50
N VAL A 30 -2.04 7.30 -7.46
CA VAL A 30 -2.30 8.74 -7.35
C VAL A 30 -3.23 9.04 -6.19
N VAL A 31 -4.32 8.28 -6.04
CA VAL A 31 -5.26 8.42 -4.92
C VAL A 31 -4.57 8.12 -3.59
N THR A 32 -3.79 7.04 -3.51
CA THR A 32 -3.08 6.65 -2.28
C THR A 32 -2.08 7.72 -1.87
N ILE A 33 -1.27 8.23 -2.81
CA ILE A 33 -0.30 9.29 -2.54
C ILE A 33 -0.99 10.60 -2.18
N GLY A 34 -2.07 10.97 -2.89
CA GLY A 34 -2.87 12.16 -2.60
C GLY A 34 -3.49 12.10 -1.21
N VAL A 35 -4.09 10.96 -0.83
CA VAL A 35 -4.68 10.75 0.49
C VAL A 35 -3.60 10.74 1.56
N ALA A 36 -2.49 10.04 1.38
CA ALA A 36 -1.41 10.00 2.36
C ALA A 36 -0.74 11.37 2.54
N GLY A 37 -0.51 12.11 1.45
CA GLY A 37 0.03 13.46 1.49
C GLY A 37 -0.92 14.46 2.15
N TRP A 38 -2.23 14.37 1.86
CA TRP A 38 -3.24 15.19 2.54
C TRP A 38 -3.33 14.80 4.02
N LEU A 39 -3.43 13.52 4.37
CA LEU A 39 -3.45 13.09 5.77
C LEU A 39 -2.20 13.55 6.52
N GLY A 40 -1.02 13.42 5.92
CA GLY A 40 0.23 13.91 6.49
C GLY A 40 0.19 15.42 6.71
N TYR A 41 -0.20 16.20 5.70
CA TYR A 41 -0.31 17.66 5.80
C TYR A 41 -1.37 18.11 6.80
N TRP A 42 -2.53 17.44 6.83
CA TRP A 42 -3.61 17.73 7.76
C TRP A 42 -3.22 17.36 9.19
N LEU A 43 -2.52 16.24 9.39
CA LEU A 43 -2.04 15.84 10.70
C LEU A 43 -0.97 16.82 11.22
N ASP A 44 -0.01 17.21 10.37
CA ASP A 44 1.02 18.20 10.72
C ASP A 44 0.40 19.57 11.05
N LYS A 45 -0.65 19.96 10.31
CA LYS A 45 -1.41 21.20 10.53
C LYS A 45 -2.37 21.13 11.74
N TYR A 46 -3.02 20.00 11.97
CA TYR A 46 -3.96 19.78 13.08
C TYR A 46 -3.24 19.78 14.41
N LEU A 47 -2.02 19.24 14.47
CA LEU A 47 -1.17 19.35 15.65
C LEU A 47 -0.47 20.71 15.77
N GLY A 48 -0.49 21.54 14.73
CA GLY A 48 0.07 22.90 14.77
C GLY A 48 1.58 22.96 14.96
N LEU A 49 2.28 21.86 14.66
CA LEU A 49 3.70 21.72 14.94
C LEU A 49 4.50 22.24 13.75
N LYS A 50 5.22 23.35 13.92
CA LYS A 50 6.24 23.82 12.97
C LYS A 50 7.42 22.84 12.80
N PHE A 51 7.40 21.73 13.52
CA PHE A 51 8.50 20.78 13.65
C PHE A 51 7.95 19.35 13.41
N PRO A 52 8.56 18.55 12.53
CA PRO A 52 8.03 17.27 12.06
C PRO A 52 8.15 16.17 13.14
N LEU A 53 7.34 16.28 14.19
CA LEU A 53 7.40 15.46 15.40
C LEU A 53 6.94 14.02 15.15
N PHE A 54 6.00 13.78 14.23
CA PHE A 54 5.62 12.41 13.85
C PHE A 54 6.72 11.71 13.08
N ILE A 55 7.40 12.40 12.16
CA ILE A 55 8.58 11.87 11.49
C ILE A 55 9.65 11.52 12.53
N LEU A 56 9.89 12.42 13.50
CA LEU A 56 10.83 12.17 14.59
C LEU A 56 10.43 10.96 15.44
N LEU A 57 9.16 10.88 15.88
CA LEU A 57 8.65 9.79 16.71
C LEU A 57 8.68 8.45 15.97
N PHE A 58 8.29 8.43 14.70
CA PHE A 58 8.28 7.21 13.88
C PHE A 58 9.70 6.76 13.56
N THR A 59 10.62 7.70 13.28
CA THR A 59 12.04 7.39 13.10
C THR A 59 12.63 6.83 14.39
N MET A 60 12.39 7.48 15.53
CA MET A 60 12.88 7.03 16.84
C MET A 60 12.30 5.67 17.22
N GLY A 61 11.00 5.46 16.97
CA GLY A 61 10.29 4.21 17.24
C GLY A 61 10.75 3.06 16.36
N THR A 62 10.96 3.31 15.07
CA THR A 62 11.49 2.31 14.13
C THR A 62 12.92 1.93 14.51
N PHE A 63 13.75 2.92 14.86
CA PHE A 63 15.12 2.69 15.28
C PHE A 63 15.19 1.83 16.55
N ALA A 64 14.38 2.16 17.57
CA ALA A 64 14.26 1.35 18.78
C ALA A 64 13.73 -0.06 18.50
N GLY A 65 12.74 -0.19 17.61
CA GLY A 65 12.17 -1.47 17.22
C GLY A 65 13.17 -2.39 16.52
N VAL A 66 13.98 -1.85 15.62
CA VAL A 66 15.05 -2.61 14.92
C VAL A 66 16.11 -3.08 15.91
N ILE A 67 16.56 -2.23 16.84
CA ILE A 67 17.52 -2.61 17.88
C ILE A 67 16.93 -3.72 18.78
N TYR A 68 15.66 -3.59 19.17
CA TYR A 68 14.98 -4.60 19.97
C TYR A 68 14.86 -5.94 19.23
N GLN A 69 14.49 -5.89 17.95
CA GLN A 69 14.39 -7.08 17.11
C GLN A 69 15.76 -7.75 16.92
N LEU A 70 16.82 -6.97 16.71
CA LEU A 70 18.19 -7.47 16.59
C LEU A 70 18.64 -8.14 17.90
N TYR A 71 18.42 -7.49 19.05
CA TYR A 71 18.74 -8.06 20.36
C TYR A 71 17.98 -9.37 20.61
N ARG A 72 16.67 -9.39 20.31
CA ARG A 72 15.83 -10.59 20.41
C ARG A 72 16.27 -11.71 19.46
N SER A 73 16.82 -11.37 18.30
CA SER A 73 17.32 -12.33 17.30
C SER A 73 18.69 -12.89 17.65
N LEU A 74 19.55 -12.13 18.33
CA LEU A 74 20.88 -12.57 18.75
C LEU A 74 20.85 -13.35 20.06
N ASN A 75 19.89 -13.04 20.94
CA ASN A 75 19.66 -13.76 22.20
C ASN A 75 18.71 -14.96 22.01
N LYS A 76 18.71 -15.57 20.83
CA LYS A 76 17.89 -16.72 20.47
C LYS A 76 18.78 -17.89 20.06
#